data_AF-A0A6I3SPP5-F1
#
_entry.id   AF-A0A6I3SPP5-F1
#
_cell.length_a   1.000
_cell.length_b   1.000
_cell.length_c   1.000
_cell.angle_alpha   90.00
_cell.angle_beta   90.00
_cell.angle_gamma   90.00
#
_symmetry.space_group_name_H-M   'P 1'
#
loop_
_entity.id
_entity.type
_entity.pdbx_description
1 polymer ?
#
loop_
_entity_poly.entity_id
_entity_poly.type
_entity_poly.pdbx_seq_one_letter_code
_entity_poly.pdbx_strand_id
1 'polypeptide(L)'
;MFLETVFEPSLIFIHESDWEDEYRRDQFLKTLISFCNVIDKYKFTKIYWNQELDAILWTDPVLPPWRINRDWKLKIIPTLYRTIKSNSIDLVFPDNLDICQVEPPLMLSIRKDISYIFLKIVHYLITQNKQIYLCLGNNNSTNNTYKFSCNCHDNSLLPININNADDWFHHLGVENVCWPNSMKDLDKLVFSIEFTAMHHIKKKICNKFSFSQEFIKIISKESIRKKEILFSITKRLVFNQYEAASDHGLQDESLNGNEKERRFRVNREHRIHYEYQADRTIFFTKYFGEGEHDSGL
;
A
#
# COMPACT_ATOMS: atom_id res chain seq x y z
N MET A 1 -5.49 -0.19 10.05
CA MET A 1 -4.05 -0.23 10.39
C MET A 1 -3.34 0.61 9.36
N PHE A 2 -2.46 1.53 9.78
CA PHE A 2 -1.71 2.39 8.87
C PHE A 2 -0.26 1.91 8.77
N LEU A 3 0.36 2.06 7.60
CA LEU A 3 1.77 1.84 7.39
C LEU A 3 2.51 3.13 7.80
N GLU A 4 3.19 3.09 8.95
CA GLU A 4 3.98 4.21 9.45
C GLU A 4 5.30 4.31 8.70
N THR A 5 5.55 5.45 8.05
CA THR A 5 6.56 5.62 7.01
C THR A 5 7.43 6.84 7.29
N VAL A 6 8.70 6.77 6.91
CA VAL A 6 9.58 7.93 6.78
C VAL A 6 9.99 8.09 5.32
N PHE A 7 9.96 9.32 4.81
CA PHE A 7 10.51 9.63 3.50
C PHE A 7 12.01 9.92 3.63
N GLU A 8 12.80 9.18 2.88
CA GLU A 8 14.19 9.55 2.64
C GLU A 8 14.22 10.90 1.89
N PRO A 9 15.04 11.87 2.32
CA PRO A 9 14.98 13.25 1.84
C PRO A 9 14.99 13.44 0.32
N SER A 10 15.72 12.62 -0.44
CA SER A 10 15.86 12.71 -1.89
C SER A 10 14.56 12.39 -2.65
N LEU A 11 13.52 11.89 -1.97
CA LEU A 11 12.16 11.81 -2.51
C LEU A 11 11.49 13.17 -2.66
N ILE A 12 11.85 14.15 -1.84
CA ILE A 12 11.20 15.47 -1.79
C ILE A 12 12.15 16.58 -2.25
N PHE A 13 13.44 16.41 -1.96
CA PHE A 13 14.50 17.37 -2.22
C PHE A 13 15.40 16.87 -3.34
N ILE A 14 15.83 17.79 -4.21
CA ILE A 14 16.71 17.52 -5.35
C ILE A 14 17.72 18.66 -5.48
N HIS A 15 18.96 18.35 -5.85
CA HIS A 15 19.99 19.36 -6.11
C HIS A 15 19.66 20.19 -7.35
N GLU A 16 20.18 21.42 -7.43
CA GLU A 16 20.02 22.27 -8.60
C GLU A 16 20.61 21.62 -9.87
N SER A 17 21.81 21.06 -9.79
CA SER A 17 22.42 20.37 -10.94
C SER A 17 21.62 19.17 -11.44
N ASP A 18 20.97 18.42 -10.54
CA ASP A 18 20.12 17.27 -10.91
C ASP A 18 18.76 17.72 -11.43
N TRP A 19 18.33 18.93 -11.06
CA TRP A 19 17.10 19.53 -11.54
C TRP A 19 17.24 20.13 -12.96
N GLU A 20 18.43 20.64 -13.28
CA GLU A 20 18.77 21.13 -14.62
C GLU A 20 18.93 20.00 -15.63
N ASP A 21 19.32 18.80 -15.18
CA ASP A 21 19.31 17.58 -15.98
C ASP A 21 17.86 17.08 -16.15
N GLU A 22 17.34 17.19 -17.37
CA GLU A 22 15.97 16.80 -17.72
C GLU A 22 15.66 15.34 -17.37
N TYR A 23 16.58 14.42 -17.63
CA TYR A 23 16.36 13.00 -17.36
C TYR A 23 16.26 12.75 -15.86
N ARG A 24 17.18 13.30 -15.05
CA ARG A 24 17.18 13.15 -13.59
C ARG A 24 15.96 13.80 -12.96
N ARG A 25 15.61 15.00 -13.40
CA ARG A 25 14.39 15.72 -13.00
C ARG A 25 13.15 14.86 -13.25
N ASP A 26 13.01 14.30 -14.44
CA ASP A 26 11.82 13.53 -14.79
C ASP A 26 11.72 12.23 -13.99
N GLN A 27 12.85 11.56 -13.70
CA GLN A 27 12.87 10.40 -12.79
C GLN A 27 12.47 10.80 -11.37
N PHE A 28 13.00 11.92 -10.84
CA PHE A 28 12.61 12.42 -9.52
C PHE A 28 11.11 12.69 -9.44
N LEU A 29 10.56 13.42 -10.42
CA LEU A 29 9.14 13.77 -10.47
C LEU A 29 8.25 12.53 -10.59
N LYS A 30 8.62 11.57 -11.44
CA LYS A 30 7.89 10.31 -11.61
C LYS A 30 7.79 9.56 -10.28
N THR A 31 8.89 9.45 -9.56
CA THR A 31 8.94 8.76 -8.27
C THR A 31 8.12 9.51 -7.22
N LEU A 32 8.36 10.81 -7.04
CA LEU A 32 7.61 11.64 -6.09
C LEU A 32 6.10 11.57 -6.34
N ILE A 33 5.66 11.76 -7.58
CA ILE A 33 4.24 11.75 -7.95
C ILE A 33 3.64 10.35 -7.73
N SER A 34 4.38 9.28 -8.03
CA SER A 34 3.94 7.91 -7.79
C SER A 34 3.65 7.66 -6.30
N PHE A 35 4.58 8.04 -5.42
CA PHE A 35 4.40 7.94 -3.97
C PHE A 35 3.20 8.76 -3.48
N CYS A 36 3.10 10.03 -3.87
CA CYS A 36 1.96 10.88 -3.51
C CYS A 36 0.62 10.32 -3.98
N ASN A 37 0.56 9.81 -5.22
CA ASN A 37 -0.67 9.25 -5.77
C ASN A 37 -1.13 8.00 -5.02
N VAL A 38 -0.22 7.10 -4.65
CA VAL A 38 -0.57 5.89 -3.90
C VAL A 38 -1.07 6.26 -2.49
N ILE A 39 -0.37 7.15 -1.79
CA ILE A 39 -0.79 7.62 -0.47
C ILE A 39 -2.16 8.28 -0.55
N ASP A 40 -2.36 9.17 -1.52
CA ASP A 40 -3.62 9.90 -1.65
C ASP A 40 -4.78 9.03 -2.10
N LYS A 41 -4.54 8.06 -2.97
CA LYS A 41 -5.59 7.16 -3.47
C LYS A 41 -6.06 6.20 -2.38
N TYR A 42 -5.13 5.66 -1.61
CA TYR A 42 -5.42 4.51 -0.74
C TYR A 42 -5.47 4.84 0.75
N LYS A 43 -4.91 5.98 1.17
CA LYS A 43 -5.02 6.53 2.53
C LYS A 43 -4.62 5.55 3.65
N PHE A 44 -3.80 4.54 3.36
CA PHE A 44 -3.30 3.58 4.37
C PHE A 44 -1.94 3.97 4.95
N THR A 45 -1.29 5.03 4.48
CA THR A 45 0.06 5.43 4.91
C THR A 45 -0.01 6.60 5.88
N LYS A 46 0.86 6.59 6.90
CA LYS A 46 1.12 7.74 7.76
C LYS A 46 2.60 8.11 7.72
N ILE A 47 2.91 9.37 7.50
CA ILE A 47 4.27 9.87 7.26
C ILE A 47 4.77 10.55 8.53
N TYR A 48 5.88 10.09 9.09
CA TYR A 48 6.56 10.82 10.15
C TYR A 48 7.12 12.13 9.61
N TRP A 49 6.72 13.22 10.26
CA TRP A 49 7.05 14.57 9.82
C TRP A 49 7.40 15.43 11.04
N ASN A 50 8.16 16.49 10.86
CA ASN A 50 8.45 17.43 11.94
C ASN A 50 8.44 18.88 11.43
N GLN A 51 8.39 19.83 12.36
CA GLN A 51 8.33 21.26 12.04
C GLN A 51 9.61 21.77 11.36
N GLU A 52 10.78 21.19 11.64
CA GLU A 52 12.02 21.62 10.98
C GLU A 52 12.02 21.24 9.48
N LEU A 53 11.61 20.02 9.11
CA LEU A 53 11.44 19.65 7.69
C LEU A 53 10.35 20.47 7.02
N ASP A 54 9.25 20.73 7.73
CA ASP A 54 8.16 21.56 7.23
C ASP A 54 8.65 22.99 6.93
N ALA A 55 9.44 23.58 7.83
CA ALA A 55 10.06 24.88 7.63
C ALA A 55 11.02 24.89 6.43
N ILE A 56 11.86 23.86 6.27
CA ILE A 56 12.73 23.76 5.09
C ILE A 56 11.92 23.68 3.80
N LEU A 57 10.84 22.91 3.80
CA LEU A 57 10.01 22.74 2.63
C LEU A 57 9.23 24.01 2.28
N TRP A 58 8.76 24.77 3.29
CA TRP A 58 7.76 25.83 3.12
C TRP A 58 8.24 27.26 3.37
N THR A 59 9.22 27.51 4.23
CA THR A 59 9.57 28.87 4.68
C THR A 59 11.06 29.21 4.59
N ASP A 60 11.93 28.23 4.36
CA ASP A 60 13.38 28.44 4.28
C ASP A 60 13.75 29.40 3.13
N PRO A 61 14.76 30.27 3.31
CA PRO A 61 15.19 31.20 2.27
C PRO A 61 15.73 30.50 1.01
N VAL A 62 16.32 29.31 1.16
CA VAL A 62 16.90 28.50 0.10
C VAL A 62 15.94 27.36 -0.24
N LEU A 63 15.01 27.69 -1.13
CA LEU A 63 13.94 26.80 -1.56
C LEU A 63 14.43 25.69 -2.50
N PRO A 64 13.74 24.52 -2.53
CA PRO A 64 14.00 23.49 -3.54
C PRO A 64 13.85 24.05 -4.96
N PRO A 65 14.64 23.59 -5.95
CA PRO A 65 14.61 24.13 -7.32
C PRO A 65 13.21 24.11 -7.95
N TRP A 66 12.45 23.04 -7.71
CA TRP A 66 11.08 22.89 -8.21
C TRP A 66 10.10 23.91 -7.64
N ARG A 67 10.43 24.55 -6.52
CA ARG A 67 9.59 25.57 -5.86
C ARG A 67 9.89 26.98 -6.37
N ILE A 68 11.10 27.18 -6.88
CA ILE A 68 11.52 28.44 -7.53
C ILE A 68 10.89 28.52 -8.92
N ASN A 69 10.87 27.41 -9.67
CA ASN A 69 10.24 27.36 -10.98
C ASN A 69 8.70 27.46 -10.88
N ARG A 70 8.10 28.47 -11.52
CA ARG A 70 6.66 28.76 -11.46
C ARG A 70 5.79 27.57 -11.87
N ASP A 71 6.10 26.92 -12.98
CA ASP A 71 5.24 25.88 -13.56
C ASP A 71 5.26 24.62 -12.71
N TRP A 72 6.44 24.23 -12.23
CA TRP A 72 6.61 23.07 -11.36
C TRP A 72 6.04 23.31 -9.97
N LYS A 73 6.22 24.52 -9.41
CA LYS A 73 5.62 24.93 -8.14
C LYS A 73 4.12 24.73 -8.14
N LEU A 74 3.42 25.16 -9.20
CA LEU A 74 1.96 25.04 -9.32
C LEU A 74 1.48 23.58 -9.39
N LYS A 75 2.30 22.67 -9.93
CA LYS A 75 1.98 21.24 -10.05
C LYS A 75 2.30 20.46 -8.77
N ILE A 76 3.43 20.76 -8.14
CA ILE A 76 4.00 19.95 -7.06
C ILE A 76 3.44 20.37 -5.69
N ILE A 77 3.33 21.67 -5.41
CA ILE A 77 2.87 22.15 -4.10
C ILE A 77 1.51 21.57 -3.72
N PRO A 78 0.45 21.64 -4.55
CA PRO A 78 -0.87 21.13 -4.15
C PRO A 78 -0.83 19.64 -3.85
N THR A 79 -0.06 18.89 -4.62
CA THR A 79 0.14 17.44 -4.46
C THR A 79 0.83 17.14 -3.14
N LEU A 80 2.02 17.70 -2.91
CA LEU A 80 2.80 17.51 -1.69
C LEU A 80 2.06 17.96 -0.45
N TYR A 81 1.45 19.16 -0.48
CA TYR A 81 0.73 19.69 0.67
C TYR A 81 -0.46 18.79 1.03
N ARG A 82 -1.25 18.37 0.04
CA ARG A 82 -2.37 17.45 0.28
C ARG A 82 -1.89 16.11 0.85
N THR A 83 -0.84 15.53 0.27
CA THR A 83 -0.27 14.25 0.71
C THR A 83 0.30 14.35 2.12
N ILE A 84 1.22 15.28 2.39
CA ILE A 84 1.90 15.39 3.69
C ILE A 84 0.90 15.85 4.76
N LYS A 85 0.11 16.90 4.53
CA LYS A 85 -0.75 17.47 5.58
C LYS A 85 -1.86 16.52 6.01
N SER A 86 -2.41 15.73 5.09
CA SER A 86 -3.50 14.79 5.40
C SER A 86 -3.00 13.48 6.03
N ASN A 87 -1.72 13.16 5.86
CA ASN A 87 -1.17 11.86 6.23
C ASN A 87 0.02 11.95 7.19
N SER A 88 0.38 13.13 7.70
CA SER A 88 1.50 13.28 8.63
C SER A 88 1.17 12.80 10.05
N ILE A 89 2.20 12.32 10.73
CA ILE A 89 2.30 12.22 12.18
C ILE A 89 3.35 13.23 12.58
N ASP A 90 2.92 14.32 13.21
CA ASP A 90 3.81 15.38 13.65
C ASP A 90 4.63 14.91 14.86
N LEU A 91 5.95 14.97 14.72
CA LEU A 91 6.91 14.65 15.75
C LEU A 91 7.39 15.92 16.46
N VAL A 92 7.49 15.83 17.78
CA VAL A 92 8.10 16.85 18.63
C VAL A 92 9.31 16.21 19.31
N PHE A 93 10.49 16.75 19.01
CA PHE A 93 11.73 16.26 19.58
C PHE A 93 12.04 16.93 20.92
N PRO A 94 12.66 16.22 21.87
CA PRO A 94 13.37 16.86 22.96
C PRO A 94 14.57 17.65 22.41
N ASP A 95 14.94 18.73 23.11
CA ASP A 95 16.11 19.53 22.76
C ASP A 95 17.38 18.67 22.77
N ASN A 96 18.30 18.91 21.82
CA ASN A 96 19.59 18.22 21.67
C ASN A 96 19.52 16.72 21.34
N LEU A 97 18.59 16.31 20.47
CA LEU A 97 18.60 14.94 19.95
C LEU A 97 19.86 14.67 19.09
N ASP A 98 20.58 13.61 19.43
CA ASP A 98 21.70 13.09 18.64
C ASP A 98 21.25 12.61 17.25
N ILE A 99 22.19 12.46 16.32
CA ILE A 99 21.93 11.92 14.99
C ILE A 99 22.33 10.44 14.89
N CYS A 100 21.57 9.67 14.11
CA CYS A 100 21.92 8.29 13.80
C CYS A 100 23.00 8.18 12.73
N GLN A 101 23.69 7.05 12.76
CA GLN A 101 24.47 6.52 11.65
C GLN A 101 23.58 5.59 10.81
N VAL A 102 23.86 5.52 9.50
CA VAL A 102 23.15 4.67 8.55
C VAL A 102 24.14 3.82 7.76
N GLU A 103 23.86 2.52 7.66
CA GLU A 103 24.66 1.55 6.93
C GLU A 103 23.77 0.74 5.97
N PRO A 104 24.08 0.67 4.66
CA PRO A 104 25.11 1.46 3.98
C PRO A 104 24.76 2.96 3.96
N PRO A 105 25.74 3.86 3.74
CA PRO A 105 25.48 5.30 3.63
C PRO A 105 24.47 5.62 2.52
N LEU A 106 23.54 6.52 2.81
CA LEU A 106 22.60 7.04 1.81
C LEU A 106 23.32 7.97 0.83
N MET A 107 23.05 7.79 -0.47
CA MET A 107 23.55 8.64 -1.54
C MET A 107 22.66 9.88 -1.69
N LEU A 108 22.94 10.89 -0.87
CA LEU A 108 22.16 12.13 -0.77
C LEU A 108 22.90 13.31 -1.41
N SER A 109 22.45 13.74 -2.59
CA SER A 109 22.93 14.97 -3.26
C SER A 109 22.12 16.19 -2.80
N ILE A 110 21.98 16.42 -1.50
CA ILE A 110 21.16 17.52 -0.97
C ILE A 110 21.88 18.24 0.18
N ARG A 111 21.30 19.34 0.67
CA ARG A 111 21.84 20.06 1.83
C ARG A 111 21.94 19.13 3.05
N LYS A 112 23.04 19.25 3.81
CA LYS A 112 23.35 18.36 4.94
C LYS A 112 22.38 18.52 6.11
N ASP A 113 21.88 19.73 6.35
CA ASP A 113 20.89 20.02 7.38
C ASP A 113 19.59 19.22 7.19
N ILE A 114 19.10 19.10 5.95
CA ILE A 114 17.94 18.24 5.63
C ILE A 114 18.22 16.79 6.03
N SER A 115 19.41 16.29 5.69
CA SER A 115 19.83 14.92 6.03
C SER A 115 19.93 14.74 7.55
N TYR A 116 20.43 15.73 8.28
CA TYR A 116 20.49 15.69 9.74
C TYR A 116 19.11 15.66 10.40
N ILE A 117 18.16 16.44 9.91
CA ILE A 117 16.79 16.42 10.45
C ILE A 117 16.13 15.07 10.18
N PHE A 118 16.31 14.50 8.99
CA PHE A 118 15.87 13.13 8.72
C PHE A 118 16.48 12.11 9.69
N LEU A 119 17.79 12.19 9.94
CA LEU A 119 18.46 11.29 10.89
C LEU A 119 17.99 11.50 12.34
N LYS A 120 17.56 12.72 12.73
CA LYS A 120 16.88 12.97 14.01
C LYS A 120 15.50 12.31 14.07
N ILE A 121 14.70 12.37 12.99
CA ILE A 121 13.42 11.63 12.91
C ILE A 121 13.69 10.14 13.15
N VAL A 122 14.67 9.57 12.44
CA VAL A 122 15.00 8.15 12.58
C VAL A 122 15.50 7.82 13.99
N HIS A 123 16.34 8.67 14.58
CA HIS A 123 16.78 8.54 15.96
C HIS A 123 15.61 8.45 16.92
N TYR A 124 14.66 9.39 16.82
CA TYR A 124 13.47 9.37 17.64
C TYR A 124 12.72 8.04 17.48
N LEU A 125 12.59 7.51 16.27
CA LEU A 125 11.90 6.25 16.02
C LEU A 125 12.62 5.01 16.59
N ILE A 126 13.96 5.03 16.67
CA ILE A 126 14.74 4.01 17.40
C ILE A 126 14.35 3.99 18.87
N THR A 127 14.23 5.18 19.51
CA THR A 127 13.84 5.26 20.93
C THR A 127 12.46 4.69 21.21
N GLN A 128 11.57 4.74 20.21
CA GLN A 128 10.20 4.23 20.31
C GLN A 128 10.09 2.74 19.96
N ASN A 129 11.19 2.09 19.55
CA ASN A 129 11.22 0.69 19.09
C ASN A 129 10.13 0.36 18.07
N LYS A 130 9.91 1.26 17.11
CA LYS A 130 8.86 1.12 16.09
C LYS A 130 9.39 0.44 14.83
N GLN A 131 8.61 -0.48 14.27
CA GLN A 131 8.82 -0.91 12.89
C GLN A 131 8.29 0.17 11.95
N ILE A 132 9.10 0.56 10.96
CA ILE A 132 8.73 1.58 9.98
C ILE A 132 9.01 1.12 8.56
N TYR A 133 8.37 1.81 7.63
CA TYR A 133 8.67 1.73 6.21
C TYR A 133 9.54 2.92 5.79
N LEU A 134 10.65 2.66 5.11
CA LEU A 134 11.52 3.70 4.58
C LEU A 134 11.29 3.83 3.08
N CYS A 135 10.69 4.94 2.64
CA CYS A 135 10.56 5.22 1.23
C CYS A 135 11.87 5.82 0.72
N LEU A 136 12.44 5.21 -0.32
CA LEU A 136 13.75 5.57 -0.85
C LEU A 136 13.62 6.35 -2.15
N GLY A 137 14.47 7.36 -2.34
CA GLY A 137 14.60 8.04 -3.63
C GLY A 137 15.44 7.24 -4.62
N ASN A 138 15.41 7.65 -5.88
CA ASN A 138 15.93 6.89 -7.02
C ASN A 138 17.38 6.41 -6.86
N ASN A 139 18.24 7.20 -6.21
CA ASN A 139 19.65 6.84 -6.02
C ASN A 139 19.83 5.73 -4.97
N ASN A 140 18.90 5.61 -4.03
CA ASN A 140 18.99 4.67 -2.91
C ASN A 140 18.13 3.42 -3.09
N SER A 141 17.25 3.42 -4.10
CA SER A 141 16.37 2.31 -4.51
C SER A 141 17.18 1.13 -5.07
N THR A 142 17.81 0.38 -4.17
CA THR A 142 18.62 -0.81 -4.44
C THR A 142 18.18 -1.94 -3.51
N ASN A 143 18.58 -3.18 -3.77
CA ASN A 143 18.30 -4.33 -2.88
C ASN A 143 19.10 -4.29 -1.56
N ASN A 144 19.68 -3.14 -1.20
CA ASN A 144 20.39 -2.97 0.05
C ASN A 144 19.40 -2.96 1.21
N THR A 145 19.78 -3.57 2.34
CA THR A 145 19.07 -3.39 3.61
C THR A 145 19.74 -2.25 4.36
N TYR A 146 18.97 -1.24 4.78
CA TYR A 146 19.51 -0.15 5.59
C TYR A 146 19.39 -0.50 7.07
N LYS A 147 20.41 -0.13 7.84
CA LYS A 147 20.42 -0.21 9.30
C LYS A 147 20.72 1.17 9.85
N PHE A 148 19.88 1.62 10.76
CA PHE A 148 20.10 2.86 11.51
C PHE A 148 20.47 2.53 12.95
N SER A 149 21.52 3.16 13.45
CA SER A 149 22.01 2.95 14.81
C SER A 149 22.54 4.26 15.40
N CYS A 150 22.68 4.31 16.71
CA CYS A 150 23.23 5.47 17.42
C CYS A 150 24.01 5.01 18.64
N ASN A 151 24.97 5.81 19.10
CA ASN A 151 25.84 5.42 20.22
C ASN A 151 25.16 5.51 21.59
N CYS A 152 24.00 6.17 21.68
CA CYS A 152 23.27 6.37 22.92
C CYS A 152 22.16 5.33 23.17
N HIS A 153 21.88 4.44 22.21
CA HIS A 153 20.91 3.35 22.37
C HIS A 153 21.48 2.05 21.82
N ASP A 154 21.29 0.94 22.53
CA ASP A 154 21.70 -0.39 22.05
C ASP A 154 20.84 -0.89 20.88
N ASN A 155 19.64 -0.33 20.72
CA ASN A 155 18.71 -0.71 19.68
C ASN A 155 19.12 -0.13 18.32
N SER A 156 18.91 -0.92 17.27
CA SER A 156 19.03 -0.47 15.88
C SER A 156 17.70 -0.61 15.16
N LEU A 157 17.44 0.30 14.22
CA LEU A 157 16.26 0.23 13.36
C LEU A 157 16.61 -0.38 12.01
N LEU A 158 15.90 -1.45 11.67
CA LEU A 158 15.93 -2.10 10.36
C LEU A 158 14.58 -1.82 9.67
N PRO A 159 14.45 -0.71 8.92
CA PRO A 159 13.20 -0.40 8.23
C PRO A 159 12.91 -1.42 7.12
N ILE A 160 11.64 -1.52 6.77
CA ILE A 160 11.22 -2.19 5.53
C ILE A 160 11.34 -1.17 4.40
N ASN A 161 12.17 -1.46 3.41
CA ASN A 161 12.38 -0.56 2.28
C ASN A 161 11.20 -0.57 1.31
N ILE A 162 10.80 0.63 0.90
CA ILE A 162 9.81 0.87 -0.16
C ILE A 162 10.55 1.60 -1.27
N ASN A 163 10.98 0.87 -2.29
CA ASN A 163 11.76 1.39 -3.41
C ASN A 163 10.86 2.04 -4.46
N ASN A 164 9.66 1.47 -4.62
CA ASN A 164 8.59 1.98 -5.47
C ASN A 164 7.31 2.11 -4.66
N ALA A 165 6.42 3.03 -5.05
CA ALA A 165 5.15 3.22 -4.35
C ALA A 165 4.29 1.93 -4.30
N ASP A 166 4.42 1.06 -5.31
CA ASP A 166 3.69 -0.21 -5.36
C ASP A 166 4.20 -1.24 -4.34
N ASP A 167 5.42 -1.08 -3.81
CA ASP A 167 6.01 -2.04 -2.86
C ASP A 167 5.20 -2.09 -1.55
N TRP A 168 4.51 -1.00 -1.18
CA TRP A 168 3.61 -1.00 -0.03
C TRP A 168 2.53 -2.07 -0.13
N PHE A 169 2.10 -2.43 -1.35
CA PHE A 169 1.04 -3.42 -1.54
C PHE A 169 1.48 -4.83 -1.15
N HIS A 170 2.79 -5.11 -1.10
CA HIS A 170 3.31 -6.37 -0.56
C HIS A 170 3.20 -6.46 0.96
N HIS A 171 3.11 -5.30 1.62
CA HIS A 171 3.04 -5.19 3.07
C HIS A 171 1.63 -4.84 3.57
N LEU A 172 0.77 -4.36 2.67
CA LEU A 172 -0.62 -4.13 2.94
C LEU A 172 -1.34 -5.49 3.00
N GLY A 173 -1.64 -5.95 4.21
CA GLY A 173 -2.66 -6.99 4.42
C GLY A 173 -4.04 -6.41 4.11
N VAL A 174 -4.37 -6.22 2.82
CA VAL A 174 -5.62 -5.58 2.37
C VAL A 174 -6.84 -6.35 2.88
N GLU A 175 -6.73 -7.66 3.02
CA GLU A 175 -7.72 -8.54 3.63
C GLU A 175 -7.96 -8.21 5.11
N ASN A 176 -7.01 -7.57 5.79
CA ASN A 176 -7.14 -7.19 7.19
C ASN A 176 -7.67 -5.76 7.36
N VAL A 177 -7.35 -4.86 6.43
CA VAL A 177 -7.74 -3.44 6.51
C VAL A 177 -9.10 -3.18 5.85
N CYS A 178 -9.42 -3.92 4.79
CA CYS A 178 -10.60 -3.69 3.94
C CYS A 178 -11.62 -4.82 4.02
N TRP A 179 -11.51 -5.70 5.02
CA TRP A 179 -12.53 -6.73 5.25
C TRP A 179 -13.88 -6.10 5.61
N PRO A 180 -15.00 -6.56 5.04
CA PRO A 180 -16.30 -6.07 5.42
C PRO A 180 -16.67 -6.56 6.84
N ASN A 181 -17.17 -5.67 7.69
CA ASN A 181 -17.79 -6.08 8.96
C ASN A 181 -19.31 -6.29 8.82
N SER A 182 -19.91 -5.67 7.79
CA SER A 182 -21.33 -5.74 7.48
C SER A 182 -21.60 -5.35 6.02
N MET A 183 -22.86 -5.43 5.59
CA MET A 183 -23.29 -4.91 4.28
C MET A 183 -22.98 -3.43 4.06
N LYS A 184 -22.86 -2.63 5.13
CA LYS A 184 -22.52 -1.20 5.01
C LYS A 184 -21.06 -0.98 4.59
N ASP A 185 -20.21 -1.99 4.75
CA ASP A 185 -18.79 -1.96 4.40
C ASP A 185 -18.52 -2.63 3.04
N LEU A 186 -19.54 -2.83 2.20
CA LEU A 186 -19.38 -3.54 0.93
C LEU A 186 -18.34 -2.87 0.02
N ASP A 187 -18.29 -1.54 0.02
CA ASP A 187 -17.31 -0.76 -0.76
C ASP A 187 -15.86 -1.11 -0.37
N LYS A 188 -15.60 -1.49 0.88
CA LYS A 188 -14.27 -1.94 1.31
C LYS A 188 -13.92 -3.30 0.70
N LEU A 189 -14.88 -4.23 0.66
CA LEU A 189 -14.68 -5.52 0.01
C LEU A 189 -14.44 -5.34 -1.49
N VAL A 190 -15.28 -4.55 -2.16
CA VAL A 190 -15.12 -4.23 -3.60
C VAL A 190 -13.74 -3.63 -3.87
N PHE A 191 -13.35 -2.64 -3.07
CA PHE A 191 -12.03 -2.04 -3.14
C PHE A 191 -10.91 -3.08 -2.97
N SER A 192 -11.02 -4.00 -2.00
CA SER A 192 -10.01 -5.04 -1.76
C SER A 192 -9.89 -6.03 -2.92
N ILE A 193 -11.01 -6.34 -3.60
CA ILE A 193 -11.05 -7.20 -4.79
C ILE A 193 -10.36 -6.49 -5.96
N GLU A 194 -10.72 -5.24 -6.23
CA GLU A 194 -10.10 -4.44 -7.30
C GLU A 194 -8.59 -4.27 -7.07
N PHE A 195 -8.20 -3.99 -5.82
CA PHE A 195 -6.82 -3.91 -5.41
C PHE A 195 -6.07 -5.23 -5.67
N THR A 196 -6.65 -6.35 -5.24
CA THR A 196 -6.05 -7.69 -5.42
C THR A 196 -5.92 -8.04 -6.90
N ALA A 197 -6.93 -7.68 -7.71
CA ALA A 197 -6.92 -7.91 -9.15
C ALA A 197 -5.77 -7.15 -9.82
N MET A 198 -5.61 -5.87 -9.48
CA MET A 198 -4.62 -4.99 -10.09
C MET A 198 -3.19 -5.32 -9.66
N HIS A 199 -2.97 -5.56 -8.36
CA HIS A 199 -1.62 -5.59 -7.78
C HIS A 199 -1.08 -6.99 -7.50
N HIS A 200 -1.95 -7.96 -7.21
CA HIS A 200 -1.52 -9.34 -6.94
C HIS A 200 -1.72 -10.26 -8.14
N ILE A 201 -2.90 -10.21 -8.78
CA ILE A 201 -3.21 -11.09 -9.92
C ILE A 201 -2.78 -10.47 -11.26
N LYS A 202 -2.65 -9.14 -11.32
CA LYS A 202 -2.28 -8.38 -12.52
C LYS A 202 -3.22 -8.64 -13.72
N LYS A 203 -4.52 -8.81 -13.44
CA LYS A 203 -5.58 -8.91 -14.45
C LYS A 203 -6.73 -7.98 -14.10
N LYS A 204 -7.39 -7.43 -15.13
CA LYS A 204 -8.61 -6.62 -14.93
C LYS A 204 -9.79 -7.54 -14.64
N ILE A 205 -10.69 -7.09 -13.76
CA ILE A 205 -11.98 -7.74 -13.54
C ILE A 205 -12.77 -7.69 -14.85
N CYS A 206 -13.26 -8.85 -15.29
CA CYS A 206 -13.98 -9.00 -16.56
C CYS A 206 -15.46 -9.40 -16.36
N ASN A 207 -15.87 -9.69 -15.13
CA ASN A 207 -17.23 -10.07 -14.78
C ASN A 207 -17.88 -9.01 -13.88
N LYS A 208 -19.16 -8.69 -14.14
CA LYS A 208 -19.99 -7.94 -13.17
C LYS A 208 -20.28 -8.83 -11.98
N PHE A 209 -20.37 -8.24 -10.79
CA PHE A 209 -20.62 -9.01 -9.58
C PHE A 209 -21.40 -8.26 -8.51
N SER A 210 -22.07 -9.02 -7.66
CA SER A 210 -22.78 -8.55 -6.48
C SER A 210 -22.82 -9.66 -5.43
N PHE A 211 -23.21 -9.32 -4.20
CA PHE A 211 -23.18 -10.25 -3.07
C PHE A 211 -24.53 -10.30 -2.38
N SER A 212 -24.92 -11.50 -1.96
CA SER A 212 -26.09 -11.68 -1.10
C SER A 212 -25.80 -11.14 0.31
N GLN A 213 -26.86 -10.74 1.01
CA GLN A 213 -26.78 -10.28 2.38
C GLN A 213 -26.23 -11.37 3.32
N GLU A 214 -26.65 -12.62 3.10
CA GLU A 214 -26.22 -13.75 3.91
C GLU A 214 -24.74 -14.08 3.67
N PHE A 215 -24.27 -13.99 2.42
CA PHE A 215 -22.87 -14.17 2.09
C PHE A 215 -21.98 -13.20 2.88
N ILE A 216 -22.29 -11.91 2.82
CA ILE A 216 -21.51 -10.88 3.54
C ILE A 216 -21.56 -11.09 5.05
N LYS A 217 -22.72 -11.44 5.60
CA LYS A 217 -22.88 -11.71 7.04
C LYS A 217 -22.05 -12.90 7.51
N ILE A 218 -21.85 -13.91 6.67
CA ILE A 218 -21.00 -15.07 6.98
C ILE A 218 -19.53 -14.66 6.87
N ILE A 219 -19.10 -14.12 5.73
CA ILE A 219 -17.69 -13.82 5.52
C ILE A 219 -17.18 -12.71 6.45
N SER A 220 -18.04 -11.79 6.91
CA SER A 220 -17.63 -10.76 7.87
C SER A 220 -17.19 -11.30 9.22
N LYS A 221 -17.61 -12.53 9.55
CA LYS A 221 -17.22 -13.24 10.78
C LYS A 221 -15.95 -14.08 10.59
N GLU A 222 -15.50 -14.27 9.35
CA GLU A 222 -14.25 -15.00 9.08
C GLU A 222 -13.06 -14.19 9.59
N SER A 223 -12.20 -14.82 10.38
CA SER A 223 -11.01 -14.20 10.97
C SER A 223 -9.71 -14.77 10.43
N ILE A 224 -9.72 -16.01 9.92
CA ILE A 224 -8.51 -16.75 9.59
C ILE A 224 -8.26 -16.71 8.08
N ARG A 225 -9.28 -17.01 7.27
CA ARG A 225 -9.11 -17.29 5.83
C ARG A 225 -9.44 -16.12 4.91
N LYS A 226 -9.37 -14.89 5.42
CA LYS A 226 -9.76 -13.68 4.69
C LYS A 226 -9.00 -13.54 3.38
N LYS A 227 -7.70 -13.82 3.40
CA LYS A 227 -6.82 -13.72 2.23
C LYS A 227 -7.22 -14.71 1.14
N GLU A 228 -7.42 -15.98 1.50
CA GLU A 228 -7.78 -17.03 0.56
C GLU A 228 -9.15 -16.77 -0.07
N ILE A 229 -10.13 -16.34 0.73
CA ILE A 229 -11.45 -15.94 0.23
C ILE A 229 -11.31 -14.79 -0.76
N LEU A 230 -10.59 -13.73 -0.40
CA LEU A 230 -10.38 -12.56 -1.25
C LEU A 230 -9.72 -12.96 -2.58
N PHE A 231 -8.64 -13.74 -2.53
CA PHE A 231 -7.94 -14.21 -3.72
C PHE A 231 -8.83 -15.09 -4.60
N SER A 232 -9.64 -15.97 -4.01
CA SER A 232 -10.51 -16.88 -4.77
C SER A 232 -11.65 -16.13 -5.45
N ILE A 233 -12.31 -15.22 -4.74
CA ILE A 233 -13.30 -14.30 -5.33
C ILE A 233 -12.66 -13.51 -6.47
N THR A 234 -11.50 -12.90 -6.23
CA THR A 234 -10.84 -12.05 -7.22
C THR A 234 -10.42 -12.85 -8.46
N LYS A 235 -9.82 -14.04 -8.28
CA LYS A 235 -9.50 -14.95 -9.39
C LYS A 235 -10.74 -15.29 -10.20
N ARG A 236 -11.85 -15.62 -9.53
CA ARG A 236 -13.10 -15.91 -10.24
C ARG A 236 -13.53 -14.71 -11.06
N LEU A 237 -13.44 -13.49 -10.53
CA LEU A 237 -13.87 -12.28 -11.23
C LEU A 237 -12.97 -11.86 -12.40
N VAL A 238 -11.69 -12.23 -12.40
CA VAL A 238 -10.75 -11.93 -13.50
C VAL A 238 -10.67 -13.03 -14.56
N PHE A 239 -11.11 -14.25 -14.25
CA PHE A 239 -11.08 -15.39 -15.17
C PHE A 239 -12.39 -15.55 -15.92
N ASN A 240 -12.30 -15.95 -17.18
CA ASN A 240 -13.45 -16.50 -17.89
C ASN A 240 -13.81 -17.89 -17.31
N GLN A 241 -14.94 -18.44 -17.74
CA GLN A 241 -15.44 -19.70 -17.21
C GLN A 241 -14.49 -20.89 -17.43
N TYR A 242 -13.82 -20.94 -18.58
CA TYR A 242 -12.88 -22.01 -18.92
C TYR A 242 -11.60 -21.91 -18.08
N GLU A 243 -11.05 -20.70 -17.92
CA GLU A 243 -9.91 -20.44 -17.04
C GLU A 243 -10.23 -20.80 -15.58
N ALA A 244 -11.41 -20.44 -15.07
CA ALA A 244 -11.81 -20.72 -13.70
C ALA A 244 -12.01 -22.22 -13.42
N ALA A 245 -12.56 -22.97 -14.38
CA ALA A 245 -12.72 -24.41 -14.27
C ALA A 245 -11.36 -25.14 -14.31
N SER A 246 -10.40 -24.61 -15.08
CA SER A 246 -9.07 -25.20 -15.27
C SER A 246 -8.05 -24.78 -14.19
N ASP A 247 -8.31 -23.72 -13.43
CA ASP A 247 -7.43 -23.27 -12.34
C ASP A 247 -7.46 -24.28 -11.19
N HIS A 248 -6.30 -24.88 -10.88
CA HIS A 248 -6.18 -25.88 -9.82
C HIS A 248 -6.55 -25.37 -8.41
N GLY A 249 -6.54 -24.05 -8.19
CA GLY A 249 -6.94 -23.44 -6.93
C GLY A 249 -8.44 -23.22 -6.82
N LEU A 250 -9.11 -22.81 -7.90
CA LEU A 250 -10.56 -22.56 -7.94
C LEU A 250 -11.37 -23.83 -8.21
N GLN A 251 -11.01 -24.60 -9.23
CA GLN A 251 -11.78 -25.77 -9.70
C GLN A 251 -13.28 -25.47 -9.78
N ASP A 252 -13.62 -24.45 -10.56
CA ASP A 252 -14.98 -23.96 -10.68
C ASP A 252 -15.89 -24.96 -11.40
N GLU A 253 -17.00 -25.35 -10.76
CA GLU A 253 -17.89 -26.41 -11.23
C GLU A 253 -19.38 -26.03 -11.10
N SER A 254 -20.23 -26.62 -11.95
CA SER A 254 -21.68 -26.49 -11.87
C SER A 254 -22.26 -27.39 -10.79
N LEU A 255 -23.29 -26.91 -10.10
CA LEU A 255 -24.03 -27.67 -9.10
C LEU A 255 -25.14 -28.47 -9.78
N ASN A 256 -25.16 -29.79 -9.58
CA ASN A 256 -26.22 -30.68 -10.10
C ASN A 256 -26.49 -30.54 -11.61
N GLY A 257 -25.45 -30.21 -12.39
CA GLY A 257 -25.56 -29.96 -13.83
C GLY A 257 -26.24 -28.63 -14.20
N ASN A 258 -26.65 -27.81 -13.24
CA ASN A 258 -27.21 -26.48 -13.47
C ASN A 258 -26.08 -25.49 -13.79
N GLU A 259 -25.95 -25.06 -15.04
CA GLU A 259 -24.90 -24.10 -15.43
C GLU A 259 -25.05 -22.72 -14.77
N LYS A 260 -26.25 -22.38 -14.28
CA LYS A 260 -26.50 -21.10 -13.60
C LYS A 260 -26.04 -21.09 -12.15
N GLU A 261 -25.95 -22.24 -11.50
CA GLU A 261 -25.56 -22.38 -10.10
C GLU A 261 -24.21 -23.07 -10.02
N ARG A 262 -23.23 -22.39 -9.43
CA ARG A 262 -21.84 -22.83 -9.49
C ARG A 262 -21.17 -22.68 -8.15
N ARG A 263 -20.10 -23.42 -7.97
CA ARG A 263 -19.23 -23.29 -6.81
C ARG A 263 -17.76 -23.36 -7.22
N PHE A 264 -16.93 -22.69 -6.43
CA PHE A 264 -15.49 -22.82 -6.52
C PHE A 264 -14.86 -22.96 -5.14
N ARG A 265 -13.63 -23.45 -5.13
CA ARG A 265 -12.83 -23.70 -3.95
C ARG A 265 -12.15 -22.43 -3.48
N VAL A 266 -12.19 -22.23 -2.17
CA VAL A 266 -11.27 -21.33 -1.47
C VAL A 266 -10.01 -22.10 -1.06
N ASN A 267 -10.20 -23.33 -0.58
CA ASN A 267 -9.16 -24.31 -0.31
C ASN A 267 -9.79 -25.72 -0.38
N ARG A 268 -9.16 -26.76 0.18
CA ARG A 268 -9.72 -28.12 0.14
C ARG A 268 -11.06 -28.28 0.85
N GLU A 269 -11.28 -27.58 1.96
CA GLU A 269 -12.44 -27.74 2.85
C GLU A 269 -13.51 -26.66 2.65
N HIS A 270 -13.14 -25.51 2.06
CA HIS A 270 -14.00 -24.33 1.99
C HIS A 270 -14.43 -24.04 0.56
N ARG A 271 -15.69 -23.64 0.39
CA ARG A 271 -16.30 -23.38 -0.93
C ARG A 271 -17.08 -22.06 -0.92
N ILE A 272 -17.19 -21.44 -2.08
CA ILE A 272 -18.10 -20.32 -2.32
C ILE A 272 -19.07 -20.71 -3.41
N HIS A 273 -20.36 -20.52 -3.15
CA HIS A 273 -21.42 -20.67 -4.13
C HIS A 273 -21.78 -19.32 -4.73
N TYR A 274 -22.11 -19.34 -6.01
CA TYR A 274 -22.61 -18.18 -6.72
C TYR A 274 -23.58 -18.62 -7.82
N GLU A 275 -24.36 -17.66 -8.31
CA GLU A 275 -25.26 -17.86 -9.44
C GLU A 275 -25.06 -16.81 -10.53
N TYR A 276 -25.37 -17.16 -11.77
CA TYR A 276 -25.46 -16.21 -12.86
C TYR A 276 -26.85 -15.59 -12.92
N GLN A 277 -26.91 -14.27 -12.75
CA GLN A 277 -28.12 -13.49 -12.99
C GLN A 277 -28.41 -13.36 -14.49
N ALA A 278 -29.61 -12.87 -14.83
CA ALA A 278 -30.06 -12.76 -16.22
C ALA A 278 -29.13 -11.89 -17.11
N ASP A 279 -28.47 -10.89 -16.52
CA ASP A 279 -27.51 -10.02 -17.20
C ASP A 279 -26.07 -10.55 -17.18
N ARG A 280 -25.88 -11.82 -16.77
CA ARG A 280 -24.60 -12.51 -16.54
C ARG A 280 -23.79 -11.98 -15.36
N THR A 281 -24.38 -11.20 -14.46
CA THR A 281 -23.73 -10.83 -13.20
C THR A 281 -23.50 -12.08 -12.33
N ILE A 282 -22.29 -12.21 -11.77
CA ILE A 282 -21.95 -13.21 -10.76
C ILE A 282 -22.50 -12.75 -9.42
N PHE A 283 -23.52 -13.44 -8.91
CA PHE A 283 -24.10 -13.16 -7.60
C PHE A 283 -23.60 -14.16 -6.57
N PHE A 284 -22.73 -13.73 -5.66
CA PHE A 284 -22.19 -14.60 -4.61
C PHE A 284 -23.23 -14.84 -3.53
N THR A 285 -23.60 -16.11 -3.31
CA THR A 285 -24.76 -16.47 -2.47
C THR A 285 -24.38 -17.01 -1.11
N LYS A 286 -23.37 -17.88 -1.01
CA LYS A 286 -23.01 -18.57 0.25
C LYS A 286 -21.52 -18.93 0.33
N TYR A 287 -20.97 -18.88 1.54
CA TYR A 287 -19.64 -19.39 1.90
C TYR A 287 -19.83 -20.60 2.82
N PHE A 288 -19.11 -21.67 2.55
CA PHE A 288 -19.16 -22.92 3.31
C PHE A 288 -17.84 -23.12 4.06
N GLY A 289 -17.97 -23.30 5.37
CA GLY A 289 -16.86 -23.59 6.27
C GLY A 289 -16.38 -25.04 6.20
N GLU A 290 -15.41 -25.35 7.05
CA GLU A 290 -14.95 -26.72 7.29
C GLU A 290 -16.12 -27.63 7.72
N GLY A 291 -16.23 -28.81 7.10
CA GLY A 291 -17.31 -29.78 7.37
C GLY A 291 -18.68 -29.43 6.77
N GLU A 292 -18.85 -28.26 6.15
CA GLU A 292 -20.12 -27.85 5.53
C GLU A 292 -20.18 -28.12 4.02
N HIS A 293 -19.09 -28.58 3.40
CA HIS A 293 -18.95 -28.68 1.94
C HIS A 293 -19.85 -29.73 1.27
N ASP A 294 -20.38 -30.68 2.03
CA ASP A 294 -21.38 -31.65 1.56
C ASP A 294 -22.82 -31.15 1.70
N SER A 295 -23.04 -30.01 2.38
CA SER A 295 -24.36 -29.41 2.56
C SER A 295 -24.82 -28.75 1.25
N GLY A 296 -25.36 -29.55 0.32
CA GLY A 296 -25.83 -29.09 -0.99
C GLY A 296 -25.23 -29.84 -2.18
N LEU A 297 -24.56 -30.97 -1.94
CA LEU A 297 -24.46 -32.07 -2.93
C LEU A 297 -25.81 -32.77 -3.06
#